data_AF-G8S1W5-F1
#
_entry.id   AF-G8S1W5-F1
#
_cell.length_a   1.000
_cell.length_b   1.000
_cell.length_c   1.000
_cell.angle_alpha   90.00
_cell.angle_beta   90.00
_cell.angle_gamma   90.00
#
_symmetry.space_group_name_H-M   'P 1'
#
loop_
_entity.id
_entity.type
_entity.pdbx_description
1 polymer ?
#
loop_
_entity_poly.entity_id
_entity_poly.type
_entity_poly.pdbx_seq_one_letter_code
_entity_poly.pdbx_strand_id
1 'polypeptide(L)'
;MPAPGPVPAPPPGPPPVPVAKRPAAPAAAEDREAERGLRGLVGSGSSQVGVGAALRARDASRPTEADLAAADRDLVIVRRNWLPREDLPRR
;
A
#
# COMPACT_ATOMS: atom_id res chain seq x y z
N MET A 1 41.12 2.51 -8.12
CA MET A 1 39.69 2.88 -8.02
C MET A 1 39.01 2.46 -9.31
N PRO A 2 38.32 1.30 -9.39
CA PRO A 2 37.56 0.95 -10.58
C PRO A 2 36.30 1.81 -10.68
N ALA A 3 35.99 2.29 -11.89
CA ALA A 3 34.81 3.10 -12.19
C ALA A 3 33.52 2.27 -12.08
N PRO A 4 32.36 2.87 -11.71
CA PRO A 4 31.08 2.17 -11.72
C PRO A 4 30.70 1.79 -13.16
N GLY A 5 30.37 0.52 -13.37
CA GLY A 5 29.90 0.01 -14.66
C GLY A 5 28.55 0.60 -15.07
N PRO A 6 28.19 0.56 -16.36
CA PRO A 6 26.95 1.12 -16.86
C PRO A 6 25.72 0.39 -16.31
N VAL A 7 24.72 1.16 -15.90
CA VAL A 7 23.43 0.64 -15.41
C VAL A 7 22.60 0.14 -16.60
N PRO A 8 22.05 -1.08 -16.58
CA PRO A 8 21.23 -1.58 -17.69
C PRO A 8 19.90 -0.82 -17.78
N ALA A 9 19.49 -0.52 -19.02
CA ALA A 9 18.24 0.18 -19.31
C ALA A 9 17.02 -0.69 -18.95
N PRO A 10 15.90 -0.08 -18.48
CA PRO A 10 14.69 -0.81 -18.16
C PRO A 10 14.05 -1.42 -19.42
N PRO A 11 13.39 -2.59 -19.30
CA PRO A 11 12.73 -3.24 -20.43
C PRO A 11 11.54 -2.40 -20.93
N PRO A 12 11.20 -2.48 -22.23
CA PRO A 12 10.04 -1.80 -22.79
C PRO A 12 8.74 -2.34 -22.17
N GLY A 13 7.79 -1.43 -21.93
CA GLY A 13 6.46 -1.77 -21.41
C GLY A 13 5.61 -2.54 -22.41
N PRO A 14 4.55 -3.24 -21.95
CA PRO A 14 3.66 -4.00 -22.82
C PRO A 14 2.86 -3.09 -23.77
N PRO A 15 2.47 -3.59 -24.96
CA PRO A 15 1.68 -2.83 -25.92
C PRO A 15 0.27 -2.53 -25.37
N PRO A 16 -0.37 -1.41 -25.79
CA PRO A 16 -1.73 -1.09 -25.38
C PRO A 16 -2.71 -2.10 -25.96
N VAL A 17 -3.54 -2.69 -25.09
CA VAL A 17 -4.64 -3.59 -25.49
C VAL A 17 -5.85 -2.79 -25.99
N PRO A 18 -6.51 -3.19 -27.09
CA PRO A 18 -7.71 -2.51 -27.57
C PRO A 18 -8.91 -2.82 -26.66
N VAL A 19 -9.59 -1.78 -26.18
CA VAL A 19 -10.78 -1.90 -25.33
C VAL A 19 -12.01 -2.16 -26.22
N ALA A 20 -12.60 -3.34 -26.11
CA ALA A 20 -13.86 -3.67 -26.79
C ALA A 20 -15.04 -2.89 -26.19
N LYS A 21 -15.90 -2.31 -27.04
CA LYS A 21 -17.12 -1.60 -26.66
C LYS A 21 -18.18 -2.62 -26.17
N ARG A 22 -18.57 -2.53 -24.90
CA ARG A 22 -19.67 -3.33 -24.31
C ARG A 22 -21.05 -2.75 -24.71
N PRO A 23 -22.09 -3.59 -24.88
CA PRO A 23 -23.44 -3.13 -25.14
C PRO A 23 -24.05 -2.46 -23.90
N ALA A 24 -24.92 -1.48 -24.11
CA ALA A 24 -25.50 -0.64 -23.05
C ALA A 24 -26.40 -1.44 -22.10
N ALA A 25 -26.17 -1.26 -20.80
CA ALA A 25 -26.93 -1.88 -19.71
C ALA A 25 -27.94 -0.87 -19.13
N PRO A 26 -28.98 -1.29 -18.38
CA PRO A 26 -29.96 -0.35 -17.84
C PRO A 26 -29.30 0.67 -16.89
N ALA A 27 -29.61 1.96 -17.07
CA ALA A 27 -28.96 3.12 -16.42
C ALA A 27 -28.75 3.01 -14.89
N ALA A 28 -29.63 2.33 -14.15
CA ALA A 28 -29.48 2.13 -12.70
C ALA A 28 -28.38 1.11 -12.31
N ALA A 29 -28.01 0.19 -13.21
CA ALA A 29 -26.86 -0.69 -13.05
C ALA A 29 -25.56 0.04 -13.42
N GLU A 30 -25.62 0.92 -14.42
CA GLU A 30 -24.53 1.79 -14.83
C GLU A 30 -24.16 2.80 -13.74
N ASP A 31 -25.12 3.38 -13.02
CA ASP A 31 -24.84 4.26 -11.87
C ASP A 31 -24.12 3.53 -10.73
N ARG A 32 -24.52 2.29 -10.42
CA ARG A 32 -23.83 1.49 -9.39
C ARG A 32 -22.45 1.01 -9.84
N GLU A 33 -22.27 0.75 -11.13
CA GLU A 33 -20.98 0.38 -11.71
C GLU A 33 -20.05 1.60 -11.84
N ALA A 34 -20.60 2.77 -12.19
CA ALA A 34 -19.94 4.06 -12.21
C ALA A 34 -19.54 4.48 -10.79
N GLU A 35 -20.41 4.35 -9.78
CA GLU A 35 -20.05 4.58 -8.38
C GLU A 35 -18.97 3.60 -7.90
N ARG A 36 -19.03 2.32 -8.28
CA ARG A 36 -17.95 1.35 -7.98
C ARG A 36 -16.64 1.72 -8.68
N GLY A 37 -16.70 2.17 -9.93
CA GLY A 37 -15.55 2.64 -10.69
C GLY A 37 -14.94 3.93 -10.12
N LEU A 38 -15.79 4.86 -9.72
CA LEU A 38 -15.42 6.11 -9.04
C LEU A 38 -14.85 5.83 -7.65
N ARG A 39 -15.35 4.84 -6.90
CA ARG A 39 -14.73 4.40 -5.64
C ARG A 39 -13.35 3.77 -5.85
N GLY A 40 -13.12 3.13 -7.01
CA GLY A 40 -11.78 2.67 -7.42
C GLY A 40 -10.83 3.79 -7.85
N LEU A 41 -11.37 4.92 -8.32
CA LEU A 41 -10.61 6.13 -8.70
C LEU A 41 -10.35 7.07 -7.51
N VAL A 42 -11.32 7.19 -6.59
CA VAL A 42 -11.29 8.09 -5.41
C VAL A 42 -10.71 7.37 -4.18
N GLY A 43 -10.53 6.05 -4.22
CA GLY A 43 -9.87 5.26 -3.18
C GLY A 43 -8.39 5.04 -3.48
N SER A 44 -7.49 5.78 -2.82
CA SER A 44 -6.01 5.71 -2.80
C SER A 44 -5.22 5.47 -4.11
N GLY A 45 -5.88 5.30 -5.25
CA GLY A 45 -5.28 4.73 -6.46
C GLY A 45 -4.70 3.32 -6.23
N SER A 46 -4.19 2.71 -7.29
CA SER A 46 -3.30 1.56 -7.15
C SER A 46 -2.05 1.97 -6.38
N SER A 47 -1.65 1.19 -5.37
CA SER A 47 -0.41 1.41 -4.62
C SER A 47 0.77 1.59 -5.58
N GLN A 48 1.53 2.67 -5.40
CA GLN A 48 2.77 2.93 -6.16
C GLN A 48 3.90 1.96 -5.78
N VAL A 49 3.74 1.23 -4.67
CA VAL A 49 4.73 0.29 -4.16
C VAL A 49 4.14 -1.11 -4.15
N GLY A 50 4.78 -2.05 -4.85
CA GLY A 50 4.42 -3.46 -4.82
C GLY A 50 4.67 -4.10 -3.44
N VAL A 51 3.96 -5.19 -3.14
CA VAL A 51 4.00 -5.84 -1.81
C VAL A 51 5.42 -6.15 -1.33
N GLY A 52 6.27 -6.75 -2.17
CA GLY A 52 7.65 -7.09 -1.79
C GLY A 52 8.52 -5.87 -1.48
N ALA A 53 8.33 -4.77 -2.22
CA ALA A 53 9.02 -3.51 -1.94
C ALA A 53 8.52 -2.89 -0.62
N ALA A 54 7.22 -2.97 -0.35
CA ALA A 54 6.64 -2.50 0.91
C ALA A 54 7.15 -3.32 2.11
N LEU A 55 7.26 -4.65 1.98
CA LEU A 55 7.82 -5.50 3.04
C LEU A 55 9.28 -5.18 3.31
N ARG A 56 10.11 -5.03 2.26
CA ARG A 56 11.50 -4.61 2.44
C ARG A 56 11.64 -3.22 3.07
N ALA A 57 10.79 -2.27 2.70
CA ALA A 57 10.76 -0.96 3.33
C ALA A 57 10.45 -1.07 4.83
N ARG A 58 9.50 -1.92 5.23
CA ARG A 58 9.20 -2.19 6.65
C ARG A 58 10.40 -2.75 7.39
N ASP A 59 11.12 -3.69 6.78
CA ASP A 59 12.31 -4.27 7.41
C ASP A 59 13.46 -3.27 7.53
N ALA A 60 13.67 -2.43 6.50
CA ALA A 60 14.67 -1.35 6.54
C ALA A 60 14.33 -0.27 7.57
N SER A 61 13.05 -0.04 7.86
CA SER A 61 12.58 0.93 8.83
C SER A 61 12.35 0.36 10.23
N ARG A 62 12.92 -0.81 10.55
CA ARG A 62 12.83 -1.34 11.92
C ARG A 62 13.56 -0.40 12.89
N PRO A 63 12.89 0.06 13.98
CA PRO A 63 13.54 0.86 15.00
C PRO A 63 14.71 0.12 15.65
N THR A 64 15.77 0.85 15.98
CA THR A 64 16.88 0.34 16.78
C THR A 64 16.53 0.35 18.28
N GLU A 65 17.34 -0.31 19.09
CA GLU A 65 17.17 -0.28 20.56
C GLU A 65 17.31 1.14 21.12
N ALA A 66 18.20 1.95 20.55
CA ALA A 66 18.36 3.35 20.94
C ALA A 66 17.10 4.18 20.63
N ASP A 67 16.45 3.93 19.49
CA ASP A 67 15.19 4.58 19.13
C ASP A 67 14.08 4.19 20.11
N LEU A 68 14.02 2.92 20.51
CA LEU A 68 13.06 2.45 21.51
C LEU A 68 13.32 3.10 22.89
N ALA A 69 14.58 3.18 23.32
CA ALA A 69 14.95 3.82 24.58
C ALA A 69 14.67 5.34 24.57
N ALA A 70 14.79 6.01 23.43
CA ALA A 70 14.39 7.40 23.27
C ALA A 70 12.87 7.54 23.37
N ALA A 71 12.12 6.69 22.65
CA ALA A 71 10.67 6.68 22.67
C ALA A 71 10.09 6.46 24.08
N ASP A 72 10.68 5.55 24.87
CA ASP A 72 10.26 5.28 26.25
C ASP A 72 10.43 6.49 27.18
N ARG A 73 11.45 7.33 26.93
CA ARG A 73 11.68 8.55 27.71
C ARG A 73 10.78 9.70 27.26
N ASP A 74 10.54 9.81 25.96
CA ASP A 74 9.99 11.03 25.37
C ASP A 74 8.48 10.94 25.10
N LEU A 75 7.93 9.74 24.89
CA LEU A 75 6.53 9.56 24.50
C LEU A 75 5.63 9.20 25.69
N VAL A 76 4.57 9.99 25.89
CA VAL A 76 3.50 9.66 26.85
C VAL A 76 2.47 8.76 26.17
N ILE A 77 2.43 7.48 26.54
CA ILE A 77 1.47 6.50 26.00
C ILE A 77 0.20 6.47 26.87
N VAL A 78 -0.92 6.97 26.33
CA VAL A 78 -2.23 6.94 27.01
C VAL A 78 -3.04 5.71 26.57
N ARG A 79 -3.36 4.80 27.51
CA ARG A 79 -4.11 3.55 27.23
C ARG A 79 -5.56 3.61 27.72
N ARG A 80 -6.40 4.41 27.08
CA ARG A 80 -7.85 4.48 27.38
C ARG A 80 -8.62 3.45 26.57
N ASN A 81 -9.47 2.66 27.24
CA ASN A 81 -10.30 1.63 26.60
C ASN A 81 -9.52 0.63 25.73
N TRP A 82 -8.23 0.47 25.99
CA TRP A 82 -7.37 -0.46 25.27
C TRP A 82 -7.34 -1.79 26.02
N LEU A 83 -7.74 -2.87 25.33
CA LEU A 83 -7.61 -4.23 25.84
C LEU A 83 -6.38 -4.88 25.18
N PRO A 84 -5.43 -5.42 25.96
CA PRO A 84 -4.30 -6.14 25.40
C PRO A 84 -4.73 -7.30 24.50
N ARG A 85 -3.90 -7.63 23.51
CA ARG A 85 -4.21 -8.71 22.54
C ARG A 85 -4.27 -10.06 23.23
N GLU A 86 -3.40 -10.26 24.22
CA GLU A 86 -3.32 -11.43 25.09
C GLU A 86 -4.63 -11.67 25.89
N ASP A 87 -5.42 -10.63 26.13
CA ASP A 87 -6.68 -10.69 26.85
C ASP A 87 -7.91 -10.83 25.93
N LEU A 88 -7.73 -10.77 24.60
CA LEU A 88 -8.81 -10.97 23.64
C LEU A 88 -9.09 -12.47 23.40
N PRO A 89 -10.37 -12.89 23.27
CA PRO A 89 -10.70 -14.27 22.93
C PRO A 89 -10.10 -14.65 21.57
N ARG A 90 -9.36 -15.75 21.50
CA ARG A 90 -8.90 -16.30 20.22
C ARG A 90 -10.09 -16.97 19.52
N ARG A 91 -10.33 -16.60 18.26
CA ARG A 91 -11.30 -17.25 17.36
C ARG A 91 -10.56 -18.14 16.37
#